data_AF-A0A5S9M2X8-F1
#
_entry.id   AF-A0A5S9M2X8-F1
#
_cell.length_a   1.000
_cell.length_b   1.000
_cell.length_c   1.000
_cell.angle_alpha   90.00
_cell.angle_beta   90.00
_cell.angle_gamma   90.00
#
_symmetry.space_group_name_H-M   'P 1'
#
loop_
_entity.id
_entity.type
_entity.pdbx_description
1 polymer ?
#
loop_
_entity_poly.entity_id
_entity_poly.type
_entity_poly.pdbx_seq_one_letter_code
_entity_poly.pdbx_strand_id
1 'polypeptide(L)'
;MYRMKRMLMLLVTGLVLSLSTFTAGASAQTGGSFFEPFNNYNTGLWQKADGYSNGNMFNCTWRANNVSMTSSGEMRLSLTSPAYNKFDCGENRPFKRTAMGYMKST
;
A
#
# COMPACT_ATOMS: atom_id res chain seq x y z
N MET A 1 42.48 47.84 2.28
CA MET A 1 41.12 47.69 1.69
C MET A 1 40.90 46.34 0.98
N TYR A 2 41.88 45.76 0.27
CA TYR A 2 41.70 44.48 -0.45
C TYR A 2 41.52 43.24 0.44
N ARG A 3 42.24 43.15 1.58
CA ARG A 3 42.12 42.01 2.53
C ARG A 3 40.73 41.94 3.20
N MET A 4 40.13 43.08 3.55
CA MET A 4 38.76 43.13 4.11
C MET A 4 37.70 42.69 3.10
N LYS A 5 37.82 43.09 1.82
CA LYS A 5 36.88 42.68 0.76
C LYS A 5 36.92 41.16 0.50
N ARG A 6 38.12 40.54 0.56
CA ARG A 6 38.28 39.08 0.47
C ARG A 6 37.69 38.34 1.68
N MET A 7 37.91 38.82 2.90
CA MET A 7 37.33 38.23 4.11
C MET A 7 35.80 38.35 4.10
N LEU A 8 35.27 39.50 3.66
CA LEU A 8 33.83 39.73 3.56
C LEU A 8 33.18 38.85 2.49
N MET A 9 33.83 38.68 1.33
CA MET A 9 33.36 37.73 0.31
C MET A 9 33.33 36.29 0.85
N LEU A 10 34.39 35.82 1.50
CA LEU A 10 34.45 34.46 2.06
C LEU A 10 33.35 34.20 3.10
N LEU A 11 33.03 35.20 3.93
CA LEU A 11 31.94 35.14 4.91
C LEU A 11 30.56 35.06 4.24
N VAL A 12 30.35 35.85 3.18
CA VAL A 12 29.08 35.84 2.42
C VAL A 12 28.91 34.52 1.68
N THR A 13 29.95 33.98 1.04
CA THR A 13 29.85 32.68 0.34
C THR A 13 29.61 31.52 1.31
N GLY A 14 30.24 31.56 2.50
CA GLY A 14 29.99 30.57 3.56
C GLY A 14 28.58 30.63 4.14
N LEU A 15 28.00 31.83 4.25
CA LEU A 15 26.63 32.04 4.71
C LEU A 15 25.58 31.60 3.67
N VAL A 16 25.88 31.71 2.37
CA VAL A 16 24.97 31.25 1.31
C VAL A 16 25.00 29.72 1.18
N LEU A 17 26.15 29.08 1.40
CA LEU A 17 26.24 27.60 1.36
C LEU A 17 25.50 26.95 2.54
N SER A 18 25.51 27.56 3.73
CA SER A 18 24.86 27.02 4.93
C SER A 18 23.32 27.12 4.92
N LEU A 19 22.74 27.91 4.00
CA LEU A 19 21.29 27.99 3.80
C LEU A 19 20.73 26.88 2.90
N SER A 20 21.59 26.04 2.33
CA SER A 20 21.19 24.88 1.52
C SER A 20 20.85 23.69 2.43
N THR A 21 19.87 23.84 3.31
CA THR A 21 19.35 22.70 4.07
C THR A 21 18.66 21.75 3.11
N PHE A 22 19.27 20.58 2.89
CA PHE A 22 18.60 19.46 2.24
C PHE A 22 17.42 19.06 3.12
N THR A 23 16.22 19.54 2.80
CA THR A 23 15.00 18.90 3.27
C THR A 23 14.89 17.56 2.56
N ALA A 24 15.53 16.53 3.12
CA ALA A 24 15.15 15.16 2.82
C ALA A 24 13.67 15.06 3.22
N GLY A 25 12.79 15.07 2.23
CA GLY A 25 11.37 14.88 2.47
C GLY A 25 11.19 13.52 3.10
N ALA A 26 10.99 13.49 4.43
CA ALA A 26 10.59 12.28 5.10
C ALA A 26 9.29 11.83 4.42
N SER A 27 9.34 10.70 3.71
CA SER A 27 8.15 10.11 3.12
C SER A 27 7.18 9.84 4.27
N ALA A 28 6.14 10.68 4.39
CA ALA A 28 5.10 10.46 5.37
C ALA A 28 4.55 9.05 5.14
N GLN A 29 4.69 8.18 6.15
CA GLN A 29 4.24 6.81 6.04
C GLN A 29 2.72 6.80 5.84
N THR A 30 2.29 6.55 4.60
CA THR A 30 0.89 6.44 4.26
C THR A 30 0.37 5.08 4.71
N GLY A 31 -0.63 5.10 5.60
CA GLY A 31 -1.17 3.90 6.24
C GLY A 31 -0.31 3.48 7.43
N GLY A 32 -0.75 3.80 8.65
CA GLY A 32 -0.08 3.34 9.87
C GLY A 32 -0.12 1.83 10.03
N SER A 33 0.57 1.33 11.06
CA SER A 33 0.52 -0.10 11.42
C SER A 33 -0.91 -0.49 11.81
N PHE A 34 -1.35 -1.65 11.34
CA PHE A 34 -2.62 -2.24 11.76
C PHE A 34 -2.50 -3.76 11.82
N PHE A 35 -3.43 -4.37 12.54
CA PHE A 35 -3.62 -5.81 12.61
C PHE A 35 -5.08 -6.12 12.24
N GLU A 36 -5.28 -7.10 11.37
CA GLU A 36 -6.60 -7.55 10.94
C GLU A 36 -6.76 -9.03 11.30
N PRO A 37 -7.62 -9.36 12.29
CA PRO A 37 -7.85 -10.74 12.70
C PRO A 37 -8.84 -11.50 11.83
N PHE A 38 -9.52 -10.86 10.86
CA PHE A 38 -10.49 -11.50 9.97
C PHE A 38 -11.69 -12.20 10.67
N ASN A 39 -12.04 -11.77 11.88
CA ASN A 39 -13.25 -12.25 12.57
C ASN A 39 -14.54 -11.89 11.82
N ASN A 40 -14.55 -10.76 11.12
CA ASN A 40 -15.67 -10.26 10.31
C ASN A 40 -15.14 -9.49 9.10
N TYR A 41 -15.95 -9.35 8.06
CA TYR A 41 -15.55 -8.58 6.88
C TYR A 41 -15.65 -7.06 7.14
N ASN A 42 -14.51 -6.39 7.30
CA ASN A 42 -14.46 -4.95 7.54
C ASN A 42 -14.52 -4.15 6.22
N THR A 43 -15.72 -3.69 5.85
CA THR A 43 -15.98 -2.87 4.65
C THR A 43 -15.37 -1.46 4.70
N GLY A 44 -14.84 -1.01 5.83
CA GLY A 44 -14.08 0.24 5.93
C GLY A 44 -12.60 0.09 5.61
N LEU A 45 -12.06 -1.14 5.68
CA LEU A 45 -10.66 -1.44 5.41
C LEU A 45 -10.46 -2.17 4.08
N TRP A 46 -11.41 -3.04 3.71
CA TRP A 46 -11.24 -4.00 2.61
C TRP A 46 -12.33 -3.90 1.55
N GLN A 47 -11.94 -4.20 0.31
CA GLN A 47 -12.82 -4.30 -0.85
C GLN A 47 -12.66 -5.66 -1.53
N LYS A 48 -13.78 -6.33 -1.83
CA LYS A 48 -13.83 -7.53 -2.65
C LYS A 48 -13.84 -7.15 -4.13
N ALA A 49 -13.09 -7.86 -4.95
CA ALA A 49 -13.27 -7.80 -6.40
C ALA A 49 -14.55 -8.56 -6.80
N ASP A 50 -15.29 -8.03 -7.77
CA ASP A 50 -16.55 -8.64 -8.20
C ASP A 50 -16.89 -8.29 -9.64
N GLY A 51 -17.30 -9.31 -10.41
CA GLY A 51 -17.92 -9.15 -11.73
C GLY A 51 -16.95 -8.96 -12.91
N TYR A 52 -15.63 -9.01 -12.70
CA TYR A 52 -14.63 -8.89 -13.77
C TYR A 52 -13.55 -9.97 -13.67
N SER A 53 -12.82 -10.16 -14.77
CA SER A 53 -11.62 -11.01 -14.83
C SER A 53 -10.40 -10.13 -15.07
N ASN A 54 -9.25 -10.49 -14.48
CA ASN A 54 -7.97 -9.87 -14.85
C ASN A 54 -7.53 -10.28 -16.26
N GLY A 55 -8.10 -11.36 -16.82
CA GLY A 55 -7.72 -11.90 -18.12
C GLY A 55 -6.30 -12.48 -18.15
N ASN A 56 -5.78 -12.72 -19.36
CA ASN A 56 -4.47 -13.32 -19.61
C ASN A 56 -4.31 -14.67 -18.88
N MET A 57 -3.38 -14.74 -17.92
CA MET A 57 -3.12 -15.93 -17.12
C MET A 57 -4.23 -16.24 -16.09
N PHE A 58 -5.13 -15.31 -15.80
CA PHE A 58 -6.23 -15.48 -14.85
C PHE A 58 -7.50 -15.96 -15.59
N ASN A 59 -7.69 -17.28 -15.65
CA ASN A 59 -8.86 -17.90 -16.28
C ASN A 59 -10.06 -18.04 -15.33
N CYS A 60 -10.40 -16.99 -14.58
CA CYS A 60 -11.58 -16.95 -13.72
C CYS A 60 -12.17 -15.54 -13.60
N THR A 61 -13.42 -15.47 -13.11
CA THR A 61 -14.10 -14.22 -12.77
C THR A 61 -14.05 -13.99 -11.26
N TRP A 62 -13.72 -12.78 -10.83
CA TRP A 62 -13.79 -12.42 -9.42
C TRP A 62 -15.24 -12.37 -8.95
N ARG A 63 -15.53 -13.00 -7.81
CA ARG A 63 -16.85 -12.98 -7.18
C ARG A 63 -16.73 -12.58 -5.71
N ALA A 64 -17.51 -11.61 -5.28
CA ALA A 64 -17.57 -11.20 -3.87
C ALA A 64 -17.98 -12.37 -2.94
N ASN A 65 -18.80 -13.29 -3.44
CA ASN A 65 -19.24 -14.48 -2.71
C ASN A 65 -18.09 -15.49 -2.46
N ASN A 66 -17.00 -15.40 -3.21
CA ASN A 66 -15.82 -16.25 -3.04
C ASN A 66 -14.81 -15.69 -2.04
N VAL A 67 -15.15 -14.59 -1.35
CA VAL A 67 -14.42 -14.07 -0.18
C VAL A 67 -15.34 -14.17 1.03
N SER A 68 -14.99 -15.01 2.00
CA SER A 68 -15.81 -15.29 3.18
C SER A 68 -14.99 -15.22 4.47
N MET A 69 -15.65 -15.05 5.61
CA MET A 69 -15.02 -15.19 6.92
C MET A 69 -15.48 -16.50 7.55
N THR A 70 -14.55 -17.28 8.08
CA THR A 70 -14.87 -18.50 8.82
C THR A 70 -15.29 -18.14 10.25
N SER A 71 -16.01 -19.05 10.92
CA SER A 71 -16.35 -18.89 12.33
C SER A 71 -15.12 -18.89 13.25
N SER A 72 -13.97 -19.34 12.74
CA SER A 72 -12.70 -19.43 13.49
C SER A 72 -11.84 -18.18 13.36
N GLY A 73 -12.31 -17.13 12.67
CA GLY A 73 -11.55 -15.89 12.50
C GLY A 73 -10.52 -15.95 11.38
N GLU A 74 -10.90 -16.52 10.22
CA GLU A 74 -10.03 -16.59 9.05
C GLU A 74 -10.75 -16.02 7.84
N MET A 75 -10.02 -15.30 6.99
CA MET A 75 -10.50 -14.99 5.65
C MET A 75 -10.27 -16.18 4.73
N ARG A 76 -11.35 -16.73 4.16
CA ARG A 76 -11.29 -17.80 3.17
C ARG A 76 -11.56 -17.25 1.78
N LEU A 77 -10.58 -17.45 0.89
CA LEU A 77 -10.72 -17.28 -0.55
C LEU A 77 -11.05 -18.64 -1.19
N SER A 78 -12.04 -18.65 -2.08
CA SER A 78 -12.51 -19.88 -2.72
C SER A 78 -12.34 -19.84 -4.24
N LEU A 79 -11.99 -20.98 -4.83
CA LEU A 79 -12.08 -21.25 -6.25
C LEU A 79 -13.27 -22.19 -6.47
N THR A 80 -14.27 -21.74 -7.24
CA THR A 80 -15.48 -22.52 -7.54
C THR A 80 -15.69 -22.58 -9.04
N SER A 81 -16.58 -23.48 -9.49
CA SER A 81 -16.91 -23.63 -10.90
C SER A 81 -18.43 -23.60 -11.07
N PRO A 82 -19.00 -22.49 -11.58
CA PRO A 82 -20.45 -22.39 -11.78
C PRO A 82 -20.94 -23.19 -13.00
N ALA A 83 -20.04 -23.56 -13.91
CA ALA A 83 -20.34 -24.33 -15.12
C ALA A 83 -19.07 -24.99 -15.66
N TYR A 84 -19.22 -25.98 -16.54
CA TYR A 84 -18.09 -26.66 -17.19
C TYR A 84 -17.10 -25.65 -17.80
N ASN A 85 -15.82 -25.78 -17.44
CA ASN A 85 -14.73 -24.92 -17.89
C ASN A 85 -14.95 -23.41 -17.64
N LYS A 86 -15.74 -23.07 -16.60
CA LYS A 86 -15.89 -21.71 -16.05
C LYS A 86 -15.50 -21.74 -14.58
N PHE A 87 -14.75 -20.74 -14.15
CA PHE A 87 -14.24 -20.65 -12.79
C PHE A 87 -14.55 -19.27 -12.20
N ASP A 88 -14.97 -19.27 -10.95
CA ASP A 88 -15.15 -18.08 -10.12
C ASP A 88 -14.09 -18.10 -9.00
N CYS A 89 -13.46 -16.97 -8.73
CA CYS A 89 -12.36 -16.80 -7.77
C CYS A 89 -12.68 -15.72 -6.74
N GLY A 90 -11.97 -15.72 -5.60
CA GLY A 90 -12.01 -14.65 -4.61
C GLY A 90 -10.75 -13.79 -4.62
N GLU A 91 -10.90 -12.47 -4.64
CA GLU A 91 -9.83 -11.49 -4.39
C GLU A 91 -10.31 -10.45 -3.38
N ASN A 92 -9.46 -10.13 -2.41
CA ASN A 92 -9.71 -9.09 -1.41
C ASN A 92 -8.52 -8.11 -1.38
N ARG A 93 -8.77 -6.81 -1.30
CA ARG A 93 -7.74 -5.76 -1.33
C ARG A 93 -8.04 -4.63 -0.35
N PRO A 94 -7.03 -4.00 0.26
CA PRO A 94 -7.26 -2.87 1.16
C PRO A 94 -7.65 -1.61 0.35
N PHE A 95 -8.45 -0.72 0.94
CA PHE A 95 -8.73 0.60 0.34
C PHE A 95 -7.50 1.50 0.34
N LYS A 96 -6.71 1.43 1.42
CA LYS A 96 -5.53 2.28 1.60
C LYS A 96 -4.29 1.57 1.10
N ARG A 97 -3.46 2.30 0.35
CA ARG A 97 -2.10 1.88 0.02
C ARG A 97 -1.25 1.94 1.29
N THR A 98 -0.44 0.93 1.50
CA THR A 98 0.60 0.89 2.55
C THR A 98 1.95 1.23 1.93
N ALA A 99 2.75 2.03 2.64
CA ALA A 99 4.12 2.33 2.25
C ALA A 99 5.09 1.19 2.67
N MET A 100 6.40 1.42 2.56
CA MET A 100 7.41 0.49 3.05
C MET A 100 7.13 0.08 4.50
N GLY A 101 7.25 -1.21 4.79
CA GLY A 101 6.97 -1.75 6.10
C GLY A 101 7.08 -3.27 6.13
N TYR A 102 6.79 -3.85 7.30
CA TYR A 102 6.76 -5.29 7.49
C TYR A 102 5.34 -5.81 7.27
N MET A 103 5.18 -6.83 6.43
CA MET A 103 3.92 -7.52 6.19
C MET A 103 4.04 -8.97 6.65
N LYS A 104 3.05 -9.45 7.42
CA LYS A 104 3.03 -10.80 7.95
C LYS A 104 1.63 -11.39 7.84
N SER A 105 1.57 -12.67 7.42
CA SER A 105 0.41 -13.53 7.64
C SER A 105 0.67 -14.37 8.88
N THR A 106 -0.34 -14.52 9.74
CA THR A 106 -0.31 -15.40 10.91
C THR A 106 -1.02 -16.70 10.61
#